data_AF-A0AAW2K2P7-F1
#
_entry.id   AF-A0AAW2K2P7-F1
#
_cell.length_a   1.000
_cell.length_b   1.000
_cell.length_c   1.000
_cell.angle_alpha   90.00
_cell.angle_beta   90.00
_cell.angle_gamma   90.00
#
_symmetry.space_group_name_H-M   'P 1'
#
loop_
_entity.id
_entity.type
_entity.pdbx_description
1 polymer ?
#
loop_
_entity_poly.entity_id
_entity_poly.type
_entity_poly.pdbx_seq_one_letter_code
_entity_poly.pdbx_strand_id
1 'polypeptide(L)'
;MAISATTALSSILTGSVVSSLLSASSFRRNFFTHINLARTLAATNCRFRNIDKRHTLIACNRNLSCESTASADISTNSSIHISNNSYPPYGRLLPCPSQNGPPRVEHLVVSEGGPVLEYITGALNLPPLFVADLIHFGAVFYALVCPDPPPSATPEQIKTFKEFTDPLVLRKRVSIKGKTIREAQKTFRITRPDEFVEAGTYLRVHVHPKRFPRCYEIDWRSRIIAVTDDYVVLDKPAGTSVGGTTDNIEESCATFATRALGLDAPLRTTHQIDNCTEGCVVLARTKEYCSVFHGKIREKKVKKLYLALAAAPVSLGVVTHYMRPVNIAPRLISGEVINGWHLCQLEVLQCRKVPWPNRVIEEKNSIEDCGWPSKDFAYECEINLLTGRTHQIRAQLAACGAPLVGDSMYMPAAVAEGKSPGLNPFGKNKKEYSSDDVKALAVEEWIAHHGKEPSVAIGLQACQISWDDGEHTYEAGSPWWR
;
A
#
# COMPACT_ATOMS: atom_id res chain seq x y z
N MET A 1 -61.43 14.47 -46.72
CA MET A 1 -62.69 14.98 -46.11
C MET A 1 -62.26 15.80 -44.90
N ALA A 2 -61.97 17.10 -45.06
CA ALA A 2 -62.93 18.21 -45.17
C ALA A 2 -63.69 18.36 -43.82
N ILE A 3 -63.73 19.49 -43.11
CA ILE A 3 -63.95 20.91 -43.47
C ILE A 3 -63.35 21.74 -42.30
N SER A 4 -62.44 22.70 -42.50
CA SER A 4 -62.66 24.16 -42.74
C SER A 4 -63.28 24.90 -41.52
N ALA A 5 -62.92 26.13 -41.11
CA ALA A 5 -62.20 27.20 -41.79
C ALA A 5 -61.85 28.37 -40.81
N THR A 6 -60.75 29.09 -41.11
CA THR A 6 -60.56 30.57 -41.15
C THR A 6 -60.85 31.44 -39.91
N THR A 7 -60.09 32.51 -39.60
CA THR A 7 -59.60 33.63 -40.45
C THR A 7 -58.55 34.42 -39.61
N ALA A 8 -57.28 34.59 -40.04
CA ALA A 8 -56.68 35.71 -40.81
C ALA A 8 -56.85 37.10 -40.15
N LEU A 9 -55.81 37.92 -39.91
CA LEU A 9 -55.05 38.74 -40.87
C LEU A 9 -53.86 39.40 -40.10
N SER A 10 -52.59 39.27 -40.54
CA SER A 10 -51.84 40.16 -41.47
C SER A 10 -51.27 41.41 -40.76
N SER A 11 -50.12 42.02 -41.07
CA SER A 11 -49.09 41.84 -42.10
C SER A 11 -48.09 43.02 -41.97
N ILE A 12 -46.78 42.75 -41.96
CA ILE A 12 -45.76 43.13 -42.99
C ILE A 12 -45.19 44.58 -42.94
N LEU A 13 -43.87 44.65 -43.17
CA LEU A 13 -43.03 45.67 -43.83
C LEU A 13 -41.92 46.25 -42.92
N THR A 14 -40.69 45.70 -42.98
CA THR A 14 -39.57 45.98 -43.92
C THR A 14 -38.88 47.32 -43.69
N GLY A 15 -37.54 47.31 -43.68
CA GLY A 15 -36.76 48.52 -44.01
C GLY A 15 -35.41 48.62 -43.34
N SER A 16 -34.38 48.08 -43.99
CA SER A 16 -32.96 48.39 -43.77
C SER A 16 -32.66 49.84 -44.16
N VAL A 17 -31.85 50.60 -43.41
CA VAL A 17 -30.80 51.50 -43.92
C VAL A 17 -29.71 51.75 -42.85
N VAL A 18 -28.47 51.75 -43.33
CA VAL A 18 -27.15 51.98 -42.72
C VAL A 18 -26.90 53.46 -42.39
N SER A 19 -26.25 53.78 -41.26
CA SER A 19 -25.21 54.84 -41.10
C SER A 19 -24.71 54.92 -39.64
N SER A 20 -23.50 54.43 -39.34
CA SER A 20 -22.23 55.17 -39.12
C SER A 20 -22.09 55.98 -37.80
N LEU A 21 -21.03 55.60 -37.07
CA LEU A 21 -20.05 56.42 -36.34
C LEU A 21 -20.07 56.50 -34.79
N LEU A 22 -18.91 56.07 -34.26
CA LEU A 22 -18.11 56.56 -33.12
C LEU A 22 -18.14 55.81 -31.76
N SER A 23 -17.02 55.11 -31.55
CA SER A 23 -16.20 54.96 -30.34
C SER A 23 -16.85 54.57 -29.00
N ALA A 24 -16.43 53.42 -28.46
CA ALA A 24 -15.49 53.38 -27.32
C ALA A 24 -15.36 51.95 -26.80
N SER A 25 -14.15 51.40 -26.88
CA SER A 25 -13.70 50.26 -26.10
C SER A 25 -13.68 50.60 -24.61
N SER A 26 -14.32 49.80 -23.75
CA SER A 26 -13.81 49.50 -22.41
C SER A 26 -14.57 48.37 -21.72
N PHE A 27 -13.81 47.32 -21.39
CA PHE A 27 -13.83 46.63 -20.10
C PHE A 27 -15.18 46.34 -19.43
N ARG A 28 -15.63 45.08 -19.51
CA ARG A 28 -16.28 44.44 -18.36
C ARG A 28 -15.52 43.16 -17.99
N ARG A 29 -14.74 43.32 -16.91
CA ARG A 29 -14.16 42.26 -16.08
C ARG A 29 -15.28 41.33 -15.63
N ASN A 30 -15.26 40.08 -16.07
CA ASN A 30 -15.80 38.99 -15.24
C ASN A 30 -14.66 38.53 -14.34
N PHE A 31 -14.76 38.94 -13.07
CA PHE A 31 -13.88 38.51 -12.01
C PHE A 31 -14.00 37.00 -11.84
N PHE A 32 -13.01 36.25 -12.31
CA PHE A 32 -12.70 34.94 -11.76
C PHE A 32 -12.16 35.16 -10.35
N THR A 33 -13.04 35.15 -9.37
CA THR A 33 -12.63 35.04 -7.97
C THR A 33 -12.12 33.63 -7.75
N HIS A 34 -10.85 33.50 -7.40
CA HIS A 34 -10.26 32.27 -6.87
C HIS A 34 -11.12 31.77 -5.70
N ILE A 35 -11.85 30.69 -5.93
CA ILE A 35 -12.61 30.02 -4.89
C ILE A 35 -11.64 29.11 -4.13
N ASN A 36 -11.25 29.52 -2.93
CA ASN A 36 -10.66 28.63 -1.92
C ASN A 36 -11.76 27.70 -1.37
N LEU A 37 -12.17 26.67 -2.14
CA LEU A 37 -13.25 25.73 -1.77
C LEU A 37 -12.76 24.44 -1.09
N ALA A 38 -11.51 24.43 -0.62
CA ALA A 38 -10.95 23.27 0.08
C ALA A 38 -10.63 23.62 1.54
N ARG A 39 -11.49 23.19 2.47
CA ARG A 39 -11.20 23.22 3.92
C ARG A 39 -10.56 21.90 4.31
N THR A 40 -9.24 21.80 4.09
CA THR A 40 -8.45 20.61 4.45
C THR A 40 -8.19 20.60 5.96
N LEU A 41 -8.50 19.49 6.61
CA LEU A 41 -8.25 19.24 8.03
C LEU A 41 -6.85 18.70 8.32
N ALA A 42 -6.21 18.08 7.33
CA ALA A 42 -4.83 17.65 7.35
C ALA A 42 -4.46 17.14 5.95
N ALA A 43 -3.23 17.40 5.52
CA ALA A 43 -2.59 16.64 4.45
C ALA A 43 -1.45 15.85 5.10
N THR A 44 -1.55 14.51 5.09
CA THR A 44 -0.44 13.68 5.54
C THR A 44 0.34 13.19 4.33
N ASN A 45 1.52 13.76 4.13
CA ASN A 45 2.58 13.09 3.38
C ASN A 45 3.28 12.17 4.39
N CYS A 46 3.21 10.85 4.19
CA CYS A 46 4.06 9.93 4.96
C CYS A 46 5.52 10.23 4.64
N ARG A 47 6.18 11.07 5.46
CA ARG A 47 7.62 11.32 5.36
C ARG A 47 8.34 10.04 5.79
N PHE A 48 8.96 9.34 4.83
CA PHE A 48 10.24 8.71 5.16
C PHE A 48 11.18 9.86 5.54
N ARG A 49 11.66 9.88 6.79
CA ARG A 49 12.75 10.77 7.19
C ARG A 49 13.97 10.37 6.35
N ASN A 50 14.20 11.06 5.24
CA ASN A 50 15.52 11.10 4.63
C ASN A 50 16.43 11.78 5.64
N ILE A 51 17.29 10.99 6.28
CA ILE A 51 18.39 11.51 7.08
C ILE A 51 19.44 11.97 6.08
N ASP A 52 19.67 13.28 6.04
CA ASP A 52 20.75 13.90 5.28
C ASP A 52 22.09 13.31 5.72
N LYS A 53 22.68 12.46 4.88
CA LYS A 53 24.05 11.98 5.04
C LYS A 53 25.02 13.09 4.62
N ARG A 54 25.53 13.85 5.59
CA ARG A 54 26.76 14.63 5.40
C ARG A 54 27.97 13.70 5.54
N HIS A 55 28.52 13.22 4.42
CA HIS A 55 29.86 12.63 4.39
C HIS A 55 30.84 13.63 3.77
N THR A 56 31.80 14.05 4.59
CA THR A 56 33.00 14.79 4.22
C THR A 56 33.91 13.87 3.39
N LEU A 57 34.08 14.18 2.10
CA LEU A 57 35.02 13.49 1.21
C LEU A 57 36.41 14.13 1.31
N ILE A 58 37.39 13.34 1.77
CA ILE A 58 38.81 13.63 1.63
C ILE A 58 39.24 13.18 0.23
N ALA A 59 39.80 14.12 -0.52
CA ALA A 59 40.27 13.92 -1.89
C ALA A 59 41.57 13.10 -1.94
N CYS A 60 41.68 12.22 -2.94
CA CYS A 60 42.96 11.83 -3.49
C CYS A 60 42.83 11.72 -5.01
N ASN A 61 43.57 12.60 -5.70
CA ASN A 61 43.71 12.67 -7.15
C ASN A 61 44.50 11.47 -7.68
N ARG A 62 44.08 10.93 -8.83
CA ARG A 62 45.02 10.53 -9.89
C ARG A 62 44.34 10.62 -11.26
N ASN A 63 44.97 11.47 -12.08
CA ASN A 63 44.65 11.80 -13.47
C ASN A 63 44.77 10.58 -14.39
N LEU A 64 43.94 10.51 -15.43
CA LEU A 64 44.42 10.28 -16.80
C LEU A 64 43.36 10.67 -17.85
N SER A 65 43.78 11.69 -18.60
CA SER A 65 43.40 12.26 -19.91
C SER A 65 42.26 11.65 -20.74
N CYS A 66 41.32 12.58 -20.97
CA CYS A 66 40.38 12.82 -22.07
C CYS A 66 40.92 12.65 -23.50
N GLU A 67 40.03 12.29 -24.44
CA GLU A 67 39.73 13.00 -25.70
C GLU A 67 38.45 12.35 -26.31
N SER A 68 37.22 12.83 -26.14
CA SER A 68 36.51 14.06 -26.53
C SER A 68 36.24 14.23 -28.03
N THR A 69 34.98 14.05 -28.42
CA THR A 69 34.16 14.91 -29.32
C THR A 69 32.69 14.53 -29.05
N ALA A 70 31.71 15.39 -28.78
CA ALA A 70 31.54 16.84 -28.83
C ALA A 70 30.48 17.19 -27.75
N SER A 71 30.82 18.01 -26.73
CA SER A 71 30.37 19.41 -26.53
C SER A 71 28.87 19.64 -26.76
N ALA A 72 28.08 20.24 -25.88
CA ALA A 72 28.27 21.09 -24.70
C ALA A 72 26.83 21.46 -24.25
N ASP A 73 26.45 21.85 -23.04
CA ASP A 73 27.11 22.11 -21.77
C ASP A 73 25.99 22.21 -20.71
N ILE A 74 26.13 21.53 -19.58
CA ILE A 74 26.46 22.08 -18.24
C ILE A 74 25.27 22.74 -17.50
N SER A 75 24.79 21.92 -16.55
CA SER A 75 24.34 22.22 -15.19
C SER A 75 23.75 23.60 -14.87
N THR A 76 22.56 23.56 -14.28
CA THR A 76 22.33 24.28 -13.04
C THR A 76 21.53 23.38 -12.09
N ASN A 77 22.01 23.28 -10.85
CA ASN A 77 21.22 22.87 -9.69
C ASN A 77 19.93 23.69 -9.69
N SER A 78 18.79 23.05 -9.94
CA SER A 78 17.50 23.62 -9.62
C SER A 78 16.98 22.94 -8.36
N SER A 79 17.12 23.66 -7.25
CA SER A 79 16.14 23.63 -6.16
C SER A 79 14.74 23.59 -6.79
N ILE A 80 14.06 22.45 -6.67
CA ILE A 80 12.70 22.27 -7.16
C ILE A 80 11.79 23.17 -6.32
N HIS A 81 11.59 24.38 -6.82
CA HIS A 81 10.44 25.20 -6.47
C HIS A 81 9.20 24.42 -6.93
N ILE A 82 8.48 23.82 -5.97
CA ILE A 82 7.13 23.32 -6.20
C ILE A 82 6.21 24.53 -6.31
N SER A 83 6.15 25.09 -7.52
CA SER A 83 5.18 26.12 -7.88
C SER A 83 4.78 25.94 -9.35
N ASN A 84 3.89 24.97 -9.59
CA ASN A 84 2.80 25.10 -10.57
C ASN A 84 1.74 24.03 -10.31
N ASN A 85 0.52 24.49 -10.06
CA ASN A 85 -0.58 23.77 -9.41
C ASN A 85 -1.43 22.96 -10.40
N SER A 86 -0.80 22.22 -11.31
CA SER A 86 -1.50 21.38 -12.30
C SER A 86 -1.09 19.92 -12.16
N TYR A 87 -2.07 19.04 -11.87
CA TYR A 87 -1.83 17.60 -11.91
C TYR A 87 -1.35 17.17 -13.30
N PRO A 88 -0.44 16.18 -13.38
CA PRO A 88 -0.08 15.61 -14.66
C PRO A 88 -1.34 15.08 -15.38
N PRO A 89 -1.34 15.05 -16.72
CA PRO A 89 -2.43 14.48 -17.49
C PRO A 89 -2.73 13.05 -17.03
N TYR A 90 -3.96 12.82 -16.59
CA TYR A 90 -4.42 11.51 -16.12
C TYR A 90 -4.91 10.66 -17.30
N GLY A 91 -4.41 9.42 -17.40
CA GLY A 91 -4.89 8.41 -18.34
C GLY A 91 -5.67 7.29 -17.64
N ARG A 92 -6.58 6.61 -18.35
CA ARG A 92 -7.37 5.51 -17.77
C ARG A 92 -6.53 4.27 -17.43
N LEU A 93 -5.41 4.08 -18.13
CA LEU A 93 -4.50 2.97 -17.83
C LEU A 93 -3.61 3.29 -16.64
N LEU A 94 -3.19 4.54 -16.44
CA LEU A 94 -2.15 4.94 -15.52
C LEU A 94 -2.29 6.46 -15.20
N PRO A 95 -1.80 6.93 -14.04
CA PRO A 95 -0.49 6.54 -13.57
C PRO A 95 -0.60 5.31 -12.66
N CYS A 96 -0.22 4.10 -13.14
CA CYS A 96 0.86 3.43 -12.41
C CYS A 96 1.95 4.44 -12.54
N PRO A 97 2.30 5.11 -11.47
CA PRO A 97 3.35 6.03 -11.64
C PRO A 97 4.60 5.15 -11.83
N SER A 98 5.33 5.43 -12.90
CA SER A 98 6.79 5.31 -12.87
C SER A 98 7.40 6.06 -11.67
N GLN A 99 6.59 6.83 -10.93
CA GLN A 99 6.88 7.52 -9.68
C GLN A 99 6.02 6.99 -8.52
N ASN A 100 6.43 5.92 -7.85
CA ASN A 100 5.85 5.54 -6.54
C ASN A 100 6.04 6.70 -5.54
N GLY A 101 5.17 7.70 -5.61
CA GLY A 101 5.12 8.83 -4.71
C GLY A 101 4.74 8.34 -3.32
N PRO A 102 5.10 9.08 -2.26
CA PRO A 102 4.71 8.71 -0.92
C PRO A 102 3.17 8.62 -0.83
N PRO A 103 2.64 7.70 0.00
CA PRO A 103 1.22 7.68 0.32
C PRO A 103 0.77 9.09 0.72
N ARG A 104 -0.28 9.56 0.06
CA ARG A 104 -0.88 10.87 0.32
C ARG A 104 -2.34 10.68 0.67
N VAL A 105 -2.70 11.14 1.86
CA VAL A 105 -4.07 11.09 2.37
C VAL A 105 -4.53 12.51 2.65
N GLU A 106 -5.64 12.88 2.01
CA GLU A 106 -6.30 14.17 2.17
C GLU A 106 -7.52 14.00 3.07
N HIS A 107 -7.65 14.91 4.03
CA HIS A 107 -8.75 14.94 4.99
C HIS A 107 -9.56 16.20 4.76
N LEU A 108 -10.83 16.06 4.36
CA LEU A 108 -11.70 17.17 3.96
C LEU A 108 -12.94 17.21 4.85
N VAL A 109 -13.50 18.41 5.05
CA VAL A 109 -14.89 18.56 5.51
C VAL A 109 -15.71 19.20 4.42
N VAL A 110 -16.81 18.54 4.06
CA VAL A 110 -17.75 19.01 3.05
C VAL A 110 -18.34 20.34 3.52
N SER A 111 -18.08 21.42 2.78
CA SER A 111 -18.58 22.76 3.10
C SER A 111 -20.01 22.96 2.62
N GLU A 112 -20.34 22.45 1.44
CA GLU A 112 -21.64 22.53 0.79
C GLU A 112 -22.01 21.14 0.30
N GLY A 113 -23.27 20.73 0.51
CA GLY A 113 -23.70 19.38 0.16
C GLY A 113 -23.81 19.19 -1.35
N GLY A 114 -23.47 18.00 -1.84
CA GLY A 114 -23.49 17.68 -3.27
C GLY A 114 -22.97 16.29 -3.59
N PRO A 115 -22.87 15.93 -4.89
CA PRO A 115 -22.24 14.68 -5.31
C PRO A 115 -20.77 14.63 -4.90
N VAL A 116 -20.36 13.51 -4.29
CA VAL A 116 -19.01 13.34 -3.74
C VAL A 116 -17.91 13.48 -4.80
N LEU A 117 -18.14 12.99 -6.01
CA LEU A 117 -17.16 13.13 -7.10
C LEU A 117 -16.90 14.59 -7.44
N GLU A 118 -17.96 15.39 -7.65
CA GLU A 118 -17.83 16.81 -7.98
C GLU A 118 -17.13 17.58 -6.86
N TYR A 119 -17.50 17.28 -5.61
CA TYR A 119 -16.90 17.90 -4.44
C TYR A 119 -15.39 17.62 -4.38
N ILE A 120 -14.97 16.35 -4.49
CA ILE A 120 -13.54 15.97 -4.42
C ILE A 120 -12.77 16.56 -5.62
N THR A 121 -13.34 16.52 -6.82
CA THR A 121 -12.75 17.13 -8.02
C THR A 121 -12.46 18.61 -7.81
N GLY A 122 -13.44 19.36 -7.33
CA GLY A 122 -13.28 20.80 -7.07
C GLY A 122 -12.32 21.09 -5.92
N ALA A 123 -12.46 20.38 -4.79
CA ALA A 123 -11.67 20.62 -3.58
C ALA A 123 -10.19 20.25 -3.76
N LEU A 124 -9.88 19.17 -4.47
CA LEU A 124 -8.50 18.70 -4.64
C LEU A 124 -7.89 19.05 -6.00
N ASN A 125 -8.63 19.74 -6.88
CA ASN A 125 -8.26 20.02 -8.26
C ASN A 125 -7.83 18.74 -9.01
N LEU A 126 -8.62 17.67 -8.87
CA LEU A 126 -8.36 16.35 -9.45
C LEU A 126 -9.25 16.08 -10.66
N PRO A 127 -8.75 15.41 -11.72
CA PRO A 127 -9.57 15.01 -12.86
C PRO A 127 -10.80 14.18 -12.42
N PRO A 128 -12.01 14.44 -12.93
CA PRO A 128 -13.23 13.70 -12.55
C PRO A 128 -13.10 12.18 -12.70
N LEU A 129 -12.50 11.72 -13.79
CA LEU A 129 -12.27 10.29 -14.03
C LEU A 129 -11.30 9.68 -13.00
N PHE A 130 -10.29 10.42 -12.58
CA PHE A 130 -9.36 9.95 -11.54
C PHE A 130 -10.07 9.80 -10.19
N VAL A 131 -10.94 10.75 -9.83
CA VAL A 131 -11.77 10.65 -8.61
C VAL A 131 -12.73 9.46 -8.68
N ALA A 132 -13.34 9.22 -9.84
CA ALA A 132 -14.18 8.04 -10.06
C ALA A 132 -13.39 6.74 -9.85
N ASP A 133 -12.15 6.68 -10.35
CA ASP A 133 -11.25 5.55 -10.10
C ASP A 133 -10.88 5.43 -8.62
N LEU A 134 -10.56 6.51 -7.92
CA LEU A 134 -10.31 6.45 -6.48
C LEU A 134 -11.49 5.85 -5.72
N ILE A 135 -12.72 6.22 -6.09
CA ILE A 135 -13.94 5.63 -5.51
C ILE A 135 -14.05 4.15 -5.87
N HIS A 136 -13.82 3.79 -7.13
CA HIS A 136 -13.85 2.39 -7.60
C HIS A 136 -12.83 1.50 -6.87
N PHE A 137 -11.61 1.98 -6.68
CA PHE A 137 -10.56 1.33 -5.90
C PHE A 137 -10.87 1.28 -4.39
N GLY A 138 -11.93 1.94 -3.93
CA GLY A 138 -12.30 2.06 -2.53
C GLY A 138 -11.45 3.06 -1.76
N ALA A 139 -10.63 3.87 -2.42
CA ALA A 139 -9.68 4.80 -1.82
C ALA A 139 -10.33 6.02 -1.12
N VAL A 140 -11.66 6.15 -1.19
CA VAL A 140 -12.43 7.26 -0.62
C VAL A 140 -13.31 6.77 0.52
N PHE A 141 -13.18 7.42 1.68
CA PHE A 141 -13.98 7.14 2.86
C PHE A 141 -14.76 8.38 3.29
N TYR A 142 -15.89 8.16 3.96
CA TYR A 142 -16.62 9.20 4.66
C TYR A 142 -16.93 8.82 6.10
N ALA A 143 -17.12 9.83 6.94
CA ALA A 143 -17.77 9.71 8.25
C ALA A 143 -18.70 10.91 8.44
N LEU A 144 -19.79 10.73 9.19
CA LEU A 144 -20.75 11.83 9.41
C LEU A 144 -20.12 12.93 10.27
N VAL A 145 -19.29 12.54 11.23
CA VAL A 145 -18.54 13.46 12.09
C VAL A 145 -17.06 13.20 11.89
N CYS A 146 -16.29 14.29 11.80
CA CYS A 146 -14.84 14.20 11.69
C CYS A 146 -14.24 13.48 12.91
N PRO A 147 -13.29 12.54 12.70
CA PRO A 147 -12.47 12.04 13.81
C PRO A 147 -11.54 13.14 14.35
N ASP A 148 -11.03 12.95 15.56
CA ASP A 148 -10.11 13.92 16.16
C ASP A 148 -8.88 14.14 15.27
N PRO A 149 -8.45 15.40 15.08
CA PRO A 149 -7.30 15.71 14.26
C PRO A 149 -6.01 15.16 14.91
N PRO A 150 -5.00 14.76 14.10
CA PRO A 150 -3.74 14.29 14.65
C PRO A 150 -3.04 15.41 15.44
N PRO A 151 -2.13 15.08 16.37
CA PRO A 151 -1.35 16.08 17.11
C PRO A 151 -0.53 17.03 16.22
N SER A 152 -0.26 16.62 14.97
CA SER A 152 0.45 17.40 13.96
C SER A 152 -0.42 18.40 13.19
N ALA A 153 -1.72 18.51 13.49
CA ALA A 153 -2.63 19.41 12.78
C ALA A 153 -2.32 20.88 13.05
N THR A 154 -2.49 21.73 12.04
CA THR A 154 -2.25 23.18 12.16
C THR A 154 -3.35 23.87 12.97
N PRO A 155 -3.12 25.08 13.51
CA PRO A 155 -4.16 25.82 14.21
C PRO A 155 -5.43 26.08 13.37
N GLU A 156 -5.28 26.31 12.07
CA GLU A 156 -6.39 26.51 11.13
C GLU A 156 -7.20 25.23 10.94
N GLN A 157 -6.52 24.08 10.87
CA GLN A 157 -7.13 22.77 10.78
C GLN A 157 -7.91 22.43 12.05
N ILE A 158 -7.35 22.73 13.21
CA ILE A 158 -8.04 22.58 14.51
C ILE A 158 -9.25 23.51 14.60
N LYS A 159 -9.14 24.74 14.11
CA LYS A 159 -10.27 25.69 14.07
C LYS A 159 -11.40 25.14 13.20
N THR A 160 -11.07 24.67 12.00
CA THR A 160 -12.02 24.05 11.08
C THR A 160 -12.68 22.83 11.70
N PHE A 161 -11.90 21.96 12.34
CA PHE A 161 -12.42 20.81 13.07
C PHE A 161 -13.46 21.23 14.12
N LYS A 162 -13.11 22.17 15.01
CA LYS A 162 -13.99 22.66 16.07
C LYS A 162 -15.30 23.27 15.53
N GLU A 163 -15.24 23.98 14.41
CA GLU A 163 -16.42 24.56 13.75
C GLU A 163 -17.43 23.49 13.35
N PHE A 164 -16.98 22.37 12.79
CA PHE A 164 -17.86 21.30 12.29
C PHE A 164 -18.20 20.23 13.33
N THR A 165 -17.43 20.13 14.42
CA THR A 165 -17.72 19.19 15.52
C THR A 165 -18.42 19.84 16.71
N ASP A 166 -18.76 21.13 16.64
CA ASP A 166 -19.48 21.82 17.72
C ASP A 166 -20.82 21.12 18.00
N PRO A 167 -21.15 20.80 19.26
CA PRO A 167 -22.41 20.14 19.61
C PRO A 167 -23.67 20.85 19.10
N LEU A 168 -23.67 22.18 19.02
CA LEU A 168 -24.79 22.97 18.50
C LEU A 168 -24.96 22.82 16.98
N VAL A 169 -23.86 22.59 16.26
CA VAL A 169 -23.86 22.29 14.81
C VAL A 169 -24.32 20.86 14.59
N LEU A 170 -23.77 19.90 15.33
CA LEU A 170 -24.11 18.48 15.20
C LEU A 170 -25.58 18.18 15.53
N ARG A 171 -26.15 18.83 16.56
CA ARG A 171 -27.57 18.65 16.95
C ARG A 171 -28.56 19.06 15.87
N LYS A 172 -28.17 19.94 14.94
CA LYS A 172 -29.03 20.37 13.82
C LYS A 172 -29.04 19.39 12.66
N ARG A 173 -28.11 18.44 12.60
CA ARG A 173 -27.98 17.48 11.49
C ARG A 173 -28.87 16.26 11.69
N VAL A 174 -29.79 16.07 10.76
CA VAL A 174 -30.74 14.94 10.78
C VAL A 174 -30.02 13.59 10.69
N SER A 175 -28.94 13.51 9.91
CA SER A 175 -28.13 12.30 9.70
C SER A 175 -27.47 11.74 10.99
N ILE A 176 -27.29 12.60 12.01
CA ILE A 176 -26.64 12.29 13.30
C ILE A 176 -27.69 11.98 14.38
N LYS A 177 -28.97 12.35 14.16
CA LYS A 177 -30.03 12.16 15.16
C LYS A 177 -30.11 10.69 15.59
N GLY A 178 -30.02 10.46 16.90
CA GLY A 178 -30.08 9.11 17.49
C GLY A 178 -28.77 8.32 17.43
N LYS A 179 -27.67 8.91 16.92
CA LYS A 179 -26.32 8.32 16.95
C LYS A 179 -25.48 8.98 18.03
N THR A 180 -24.64 8.19 18.66
CA THR A 180 -23.53 8.68 19.47
C THR A 180 -22.45 9.29 18.57
N ILE A 181 -21.60 10.16 19.14
CA ILE A 181 -20.47 10.75 18.39
C ILE A 181 -19.55 9.64 17.85
N ARG A 182 -19.28 8.61 18.66
CA ARG A 182 -18.46 7.47 18.27
C ARG A 182 -19.02 6.70 17.07
N GLU A 183 -20.34 6.51 17.02
CA GLU A 183 -20.99 5.88 15.86
C GLU A 183 -20.93 6.78 14.62
N ALA A 184 -21.08 8.09 14.79
CA ALA A 184 -21.03 9.06 13.71
C ALA A 184 -19.60 9.28 13.15
N GLN A 185 -18.57 9.01 13.95
CA GLN A 185 -17.15 9.01 13.55
C GLN A 185 -16.71 7.72 12.86
N LYS A 186 -17.55 6.68 12.81
CA LYS A 186 -17.23 5.45 12.08
C LYS A 186 -17.09 5.78 10.59
N THR A 187 -15.98 5.33 10.00
CA THR A 187 -15.70 5.53 8.59
C THR A 187 -16.31 4.42 7.73
N PHE A 188 -16.85 4.80 6.59
CA PHE A 188 -17.42 3.93 5.57
C PHE A 188 -16.77 4.27 4.22
N ARG A 189 -16.70 3.31 3.30
CA ARG A 189 -16.21 3.59 1.94
C ARG A 189 -17.32 4.23 1.13
N ILE A 190 -16.98 5.24 0.35
CA ILE A 190 -17.82 5.72 -0.74
C ILE A 190 -17.78 4.66 -1.83
N THR A 191 -18.93 4.26 -2.33
CA THR A 191 -19.04 3.17 -3.32
C THR A 191 -19.50 3.65 -4.69
N ARG A 192 -20.11 4.83 -4.73
CA ARG A 192 -20.69 5.40 -5.94
C ARG A 192 -20.22 6.83 -6.17
N PRO A 193 -19.82 7.19 -7.40
CA PRO A 193 -19.42 8.56 -7.72
C PRO A 193 -20.50 9.63 -7.50
N ASP A 194 -21.77 9.24 -7.63
CA ASP A 194 -22.93 10.11 -7.47
C ASP A 194 -23.50 10.10 -6.03
N GLU A 195 -22.81 9.45 -5.09
CA GLU A 195 -23.22 9.43 -3.68
C GLU A 195 -23.25 10.86 -3.12
N PHE A 196 -24.39 11.26 -2.54
CA PHE A 196 -24.57 12.58 -1.98
C PHE A 196 -23.92 12.69 -0.61
N VAL A 197 -23.08 13.70 -0.42
CA VAL A 197 -22.47 14.03 0.87
C VAL A 197 -23.02 15.36 1.36
N GLU A 198 -23.54 15.39 2.59
CA GLU A 198 -24.07 16.61 3.20
C GLU A 198 -22.94 17.48 3.80
N ALA A 199 -23.21 18.77 3.97
CA ALA A 199 -22.29 19.67 4.65
C ALA A 199 -21.95 19.19 6.07
N GLY A 200 -20.69 19.31 6.45
CA GLY A 200 -20.12 18.78 7.69
C GLY A 200 -19.71 17.30 7.64
N THR A 201 -19.96 16.59 6.53
CA THR A 201 -19.43 15.23 6.34
C THR A 201 -17.92 15.27 6.21
N TYR A 202 -17.24 14.36 6.89
CA TYR A 202 -15.81 14.16 6.77
C TYR A 202 -15.50 13.23 5.61
N LEU A 203 -14.52 13.59 4.78
CA LEU A 203 -13.97 12.73 3.73
C LEU A 203 -12.49 12.45 3.99
N ARG A 204 -12.09 11.19 3.80
CA ARG A 204 -10.68 10.78 3.77
C ARG A 204 -10.38 10.18 2.40
N VAL A 205 -9.56 10.87 1.62
CA VAL A 205 -9.23 10.52 0.23
C VAL A 205 -7.78 10.06 0.16
N HIS A 206 -7.58 8.79 -0.15
CA HIS A 206 -6.24 8.25 -0.44
C HIS A 206 -5.90 8.57 -1.90
N VAL A 207 -5.15 9.64 -2.14
CA VAL A 207 -4.88 10.14 -3.49
C VAL A 207 -3.88 9.25 -4.24
N HIS A 208 -2.96 8.61 -3.53
CA HIS A 208 -2.02 7.63 -4.08
C HIS A 208 -2.26 6.27 -3.41
N PRO A 209 -3.34 5.55 -3.78
CA PRO A 209 -3.61 4.25 -3.21
C PRO A 209 -2.48 3.28 -3.56
N LYS A 210 -2.16 2.35 -2.65
CA LYS A 210 -1.19 1.28 -2.92
C LYS A 210 -1.64 0.47 -4.13
N ARG A 211 -0.74 0.22 -5.09
CA ARG A 211 -1.04 -0.52 -6.34
C ARG A 211 -0.35 -1.88 -6.40
N PHE A 212 -0.98 -2.82 -7.09
CA PHE A 212 -0.48 -4.18 -7.38
C PHE A 212 -0.62 -4.49 -8.88
N PRO A 213 0.12 -3.78 -9.76
CA PRO A 213 -0.05 -3.89 -11.20
C PRO A 213 0.19 -5.30 -11.76
N ARG A 214 1.03 -6.10 -11.08
CA ARG A 214 1.27 -7.50 -11.45
C ARG A 214 -0.01 -8.31 -11.56
N CYS A 215 -1.09 -7.93 -10.86
CA CYS A 215 -2.40 -8.57 -10.99
C CYS A 215 -2.93 -8.60 -12.43
N TYR A 216 -2.57 -7.64 -13.29
CA TYR A 216 -3.03 -7.59 -14.69
C TYR A 216 -2.18 -8.43 -15.65
N GLU A 217 -1.01 -8.90 -15.21
CA GLU A 217 -0.05 -9.66 -16.03
C GLU A 217 -0.21 -11.18 -15.84
N ILE A 218 -0.99 -11.58 -14.84
CA ILE A 218 -1.14 -12.98 -14.43
C ILE A 218 -2.35 -13.59 -15.13
N ASP A 219 -2.16 -14.75 -15.74
CA ASP A 219 -3.27 -15.66 -16.02
C ASP A 219 -3.73 -16.31 -14.70
N TRP A 220 -4.79 -15.77 -14.12
CA TRP A 220 -5.29 -16.21 -12.82
C TRP A 220 -5.91 -17.61 -12.86
N ARG A 221 -6.40 -18.06 -14.02
CA ARG A 221 -7.03 -19.38 -14.13
C ARG A 221 -6.00 -20.50 -13.98
N SER A 222 -4.80 -20.33 -14.53
CA SER A 222 -3.69 -21.28 -14.34
C SER A 222 -3.09 -21.28 -12.94
N ARG A 223 -3.42 -20.30 -12.09
CA ARG A 223 -2.99 -20.24 -10.68
C ARG A 223 -3.94 -20.93 -9.72
N ILE A 224 -5.13 -21.32 -10.16
CA ILE A 224 -6.10 -22.03 -9.32
C ILE A 224 -5.64 -23.49 -9.13
N ILE A 225 -5.33 -23.87 -7.90
CA ILE A 225 -4.96 -25.24 -7.52
C ILE A 225 -6.21 -26.11 -7.37
N ALA A 226 -7.25 -25.58 -6.70
CA ALA A 226 -8.48 -26.32 -6.45
C ALA A 226 -9.69 -25.40 -6.30
N VAL A 227 -10.87 -25.90 -6.69
CA VAL A 227 -12.17 -25.27 -6.48
C VAL A 227 -13.09 -26.29 -5.84
N THR A 228 -13.65 -25.97 -4.68
CA THR A 228 -14.67 -26.76 -3.99
C THR A 228 -15.93 -25.92 -3.81
N ASP A 229 -16.97 -26.50 -3.20
CA ASP A 229 -18.21 -25.75 -2.88
C ASP A 229 -17.96 -24.66 -1.82
N ASP A 230 -16.99 -24.90 -0.92
CA ASP A 230 -16.71 -24.04 0.23
C ASP A 230 -15.54 -23.08 0.03
N TYR A 231 -14.54 -23.46 -0.77
CA TYR A 231 -13.29 -22.72 -0.90
C TYR A 231 -12.59 -22.89 -2.25
N VAL A 232 -11.60 -22.03 -2.46
CA VAL A 232 -10.68 -22.03 -3.59
C VAL A 232 -9.27 -22.02 -3.03
N VAL A 233 -8.40 -22.85 -3.59
CA VAL A 233 -6.96 -22.84 -3.29
C VAL A 233 -6.23 -22.24 -4.48
N LEU A 234 -5.38 -21.27 -4.21
CA LEU A 234 -4.65 -20.50 -5.21
C LEU A 234 -3.15 -20.59 -4.93
N ASP A 235 -2.37 -20.82 -5.99
CA ASP A 235 -0.93 -20.56 -5.98
C ASP A 235 -0.70 -19.06 -6.20
N LYS A 236 -0.62 -18.30 -5.10
CA LYS A 236 -0.46 -16.86 -5.16
C LYS A 236 0.91 -16.52 -5.77
N PRO A 237 0.96 -15.69 -6.83
CA PRO A 237 2.23 -15.16 -7.34
C PRO A 237 2.78 -14.04 -6.44
N ALA A 238 4.10 -13.83 -6.44
CA ALA A 238 4.71 -12.70 -5.73
C ALA A 238 4.24 -11.36 -6.29
N GLY A 239 4.45 -10.26 -5.56
CA GLY A 239 4.10 -8.90 -5.98
C GLY A 239 2.59 -8.60 -5.98
N THR A 240 1.77 -9.47 -5.39
CA THR A 240 0.31 -9.31 -5.31
C THR A 240 -0.16 -9.36 -3.85
N SER A 241 -1.25 -8.67 -3.53
CA SER A 241 -1.91 -8.82 -2.22
C SER A 241 -2.90 -9.98 -2.24
N VAL A 242 -3.06 -10.70 -1.12
CA VAL A 242 -4.07 -11.78 -1.02
C VAL A 242 -5.50 -11.21 -1.03
N GLY A 243 -5.74 -10.14 -0.27
CA GLY A 243 -7.02 -9.45 -0.19
C GLY A 243 -6.85 -7.94 -0.40
N GLY A 244 -7.96 -7.20 -0.45
CA GLY A 244 -7.93 -5.75 -0.59
C GLY A 244 -7.18 -5.06 0.56
N THR A 245 -6.45 -3.99 0.26
CA THR A 245 -5.86 -3.09 1.25
C THR A 245 -6.87 -2.03 1.70
N THR A 246 -6.46 -1.20 2.66
CA THR A 246 -7.26 -0.06 3.12
C THR A 246 -7.64 0.86 1.96
N ASP A 247 -6.79 1.06 0.98
CA ASP A 247 -6.96 2.05 -0.09
C ASP A 247 -7.14 1.42 -1.48
N ASN A 248 -7.11 0.08 -1.59
CA ASN A 248 -7.26 -0.63 -2.85
C ASN A 248 -7.94 -1.99 -2.64
N ILE A 249 -9.21 -2.09 -3.02
CA ILE A 249 -9.98 -3.35 -2.96
C ILE A 249 -9.99 -4.13 -4.28
N GLU A 250 -9.48 -3.51 -5.35
CA GLU A 250 -9.60 -4.01 -6.72
C GLU A 250 -8.45 -4.94 -7.09
N GLU A 251 -7.23 -4.59 -6.70
CA GLU A 251 -6.02 -5.32 -7.06
C GLU A 251 -5.60 -6.32 -5.98
N SER A 252 -6.34 -7.43 -5.91
CA SER A 252 -6.02 -8.53 -5.00
C SER A 252 -6.25 -9.90 -5.63
N CYS A 253 -5.58 -10.92 -5.09
CA CYS A 253 -5.77 -12.31 -5.47
C CYS A 253 -7.24 -12.72 -5.35
N ALA A 254 -7.91 -12.35 -4.25
CA ALA A 254 -9.32 -12.65 -4.04
C ALA A 254 -10.20 -12.06 -5.16
N THR A 255 -10.01 -10.79 -5.50
CA THR A 255 -10.79 -10.10 -6.55
C THR A 255 -10.54 -10.71 -7.92
N PHE A 256 -9.28 -10.93 -8.29
CA PHE A 256 -8.93 -11.46 -9.61
C PHE A 256 -9.28 -12.95 -9.77
N ALA A 257 -9.10 -13.78 -8.73
CA ALA A 257 -9.54 -15.17 -8.76
C ALA A 257 -11.07 -15.28 -8.85
N THR A 258 -11.81 -14.40 -8.18
CA THR A 258 -13.28 -14.32 -8.30
C THR A 258 -13.69 -14.10 -9.76
N ARG A 259 -13.05 -13.12 -10.43
CA ARG A 259 -13.30 -12.79 -11.84
C ARG A 259 -12.93 -13.94 -12.77
N ALA A 260 -11.75 -14.54 -12.58
CA ALA A 260 -11.25 -15.63 -13.42
C ALA A 260 -12.14 -16.89 -13.36
N LEU A 261 -12.78 -17.12 -12.21
CA LEU A 261 -13.73 -18.21 -12.00
C LEU A 261 -15.18 -17.85 -12.40
N GLY A 262 -15.46 -16.58 -12.73
CA GLY A 262 -16.81 -16.13 -13.06
C GLY A 262 -17.79 -16.22 -11.89
N LEU A 263 -17.33 -16.00 -10.66
CA LEU A 263 -18.16 -16.08 -9.46
C LEU A 263 -18.93 -14.76 -9.24
N ASP A 264 -20.22 -14.86 -8.94
CA ASP A 264 -21.07 -13.70 -8.62
C ASP A 264 -20.72 -13.07 -7.25
N ALA A 265 -20.32 -13.91 -6.28
CA ALA A 265 -19.95 -13.49 -4.95
C ALA A 265 -18.42 -13.43 -4.80
N PRO A 266 -17.87 -12.39 -4.14
CA PRO A 266 -16.44 -12.25 -3.97
C PRO A 266 -15.89 -13.32 -3.03
N LEU A 267 -14.77 -13.93 -3.44
CA LEU A 267 -13.95 -14.77 -2.58
C LEU A 267 -13.47 -13.99 -1.35
N ARG A 268 -13.41 -14.66 -0.21
CA ARG A 268 -13.04 -14.08 1.09
C ARG A 268 -11.68 -14.60 1.53
N THR A 269 -10.83 -13.68 1.99
CA THR A 269 -9.52 -14.03 2.52
C THR A 269 -9.65 -14.76 3.86
N THR A 270 -9.09 -15.97 3.97
CA THR A 270 -9.05 -16.74 5.24
C THR A 270 -7.75 -16.53 6.02
N HIS A 271 -6.65 -16.28 5.30
CA HIS A 271 -5.33 -15.96 5.85
C HIS A 271 -4.53 -15.19 4.80
N GLN A 272 -3.38 -14.67 5.18
CA GLN A 272 -2.53 -13.89 4.29
C GLN A 272 -1.08 -14.39 4.37
N ILE A 273 -0.40 -14.29 3.23
CA ILE A 273 1.05 -14.35 3.11
C ILE A 273 1.53 -12.98 2.60
N ASP A 274 2.81 -12.66 2.82
CA ASP A 274 3.35 -11.35 2.46
C ASP A 274 3.25 -11.11 0.94
N ASN A 275 3.23 -9.85 0.52
CA ASN A 275 3.06 -9.49 -0.89
C ASN A 275 4.13 -10.14 -1.78
N CYS A 276 5.37 -10.14 -1.32
CA CYS A 276 6.54 -10.71 -1.99
C CYS A 276 6.64 -12.25 -1.91
N THR A 277 5.80 -12.90 -1.10
CA THR A 277 5.81 -14.36 -0.92
C THR A 277 4.89 -15.03 -1.94
N GLU A 278 5.34 -16.16 -2.48
CA GLU A 278 4.56 -17.00 -3.40
C GLU A 278 3.90 -18.16 -2.67
N GLY A 279 2.97 -18.86 -3.32
CA GLY A 279 2.48 -20.16 -2.87
C GLY A 279 1.04 -20.19 -2.38
N CYS A 280 0.70 -21.26 -1.68
CA CYS A 280 -0.67 -21.61 -1.34
C CYS A 280 -1.37 -20.55 -0.49
N VAL A 281 -2.56 -20.12 -0.95
CA VAL A 281 -3.53 -19.39 -0.15
C VAL A 281 -4.93 -19.99 -0.32
N VAL A 282 -5.70 -20.00 0.77
CA VAL A 282 -7.07 -20.51 0.79
C VAL A 282 -8.03 -19.34 0.85
N LEU A 283 -8.96 -19.29 -0.09
CA LEU A 283 -10.00 -18.28 -0.20
C LEU A 283 -11.36 -18.95 0.01
N ALA A 284 -12.17 -18.44 0.94
CA ALA A 284 -13.49 -18.98 1.20
C ALA A 284 -14.51 -18.42 0.20
N ARG A 285 -15.44 -19.28 -0.25
CA ARG A 285 -16.56 -18.87 -1.11
C ARG A 285 -17.70 -18.26 -0.32
N THR A 286 -17.85 -18.67 0.95
CA THR A 286 -18.92 -18.22 1.86
C THR A 286 -18.35 -17.54 3.10
N LYS A 287 -19.17 -16.72 3.78
CA LYS A 287 -18.77 -16.07 5.04
C LYS A 287 -18.67 -17.11 6.16
N GLU A 288 -19.55 -18.10 6.09
CA GLU A 288 -19.70 -19.22 7.00
C GLU A 288 -18.41 -20.04 7.00
N TYR A 289 -17.96 -20.50 5.83
CA TYR A 289 -16.71 -21.26 5.71
C TYR A 289 -15.48 -20.42 6.08
N CYS A 290 -15.48 -19.12 5.75
CA CYS A 290 -14.41 -18.21 6.18
C CYS A 290 -14.26 -18.22 7.71
N SER A 291 -15.38 -18.17 8.46
CA SER A 291 -15.38 -18.26 9.91
C SER A 291 -14.89 -19.63 10.42
N VAL A 292 -15.29 -20.73 9.76
CA VAL A 292 -14.82 -22.09 10.08
C VAL A 292 -13.30 -22.18 9.92
N PHE A 293 -12.76 -21.71 8.81
CA PHE A 293 -11.32 -21.77 8.55
C PHE A 293 -10.52 -20.87 9.50
N HIS A 294 -11.05 -19.69 9.87
CA HIS A 294 -10.46 -18.88 10.93
C HIS A 294 -10.39 -19.62 12.28
N GLY A 295 -11.41 -20.42 12.60
CA GLY A 295 -11.41 -21.33 13.76
C GLY A 295 -10.25 -22.32 13.67
N LYS A 296 -10.09 -23.01 12.54
CA LYS A 296 -8.99 -23.97 12.31
C LYS A 296 -7.61 -23.34 12.49
N ILE A 297 -7.38 -22.12 11.98
CA ILE A 297 -6.11 -21.39 12.18
C ILE A 297 -5.89 -21.07 13.66
N ARG A 298 -6.91 -20.55 14.36
CA ARG A 298 -6.83 -20.18 15.78
C ARG A 298 -6.52 -21.37 16.66
N GLU A 299 -7.09 -22.52 16.33
CA GLU A 299 -6.90 -23.81 17.01
C GLU A 299 -5.62 -24.53 16.57
N LYS A 300 -4.80 -23.92 15.70
CA LYS A 300 -3.56 -24.51 15.15
C LYS A 300 -3.79 -25.84 14.42
N LYS A 301 -4.96 -26.03 13.82
CA LYS A 301 -5.33 -27.21 13.01
C LYS A 301 -4.95 -27.08 11.53
N VAL A 302 -4.27 -26.00 11.17
CA VAL A 302 -3.76 -25.77 9.80
C VAL A 302 -2.25 -25.85 9.84
N LYS A 303 -1.70 -26.85 9.14
CA LYS A 303 -0.27 -27.01 8.92
C LYS A 303 0.14 -26.22 7.68
N LYS A 304 1.24 -25.47 7.78
CA LYS A 304 1.77 -24.63 6.71
C LYS A 304 3.26 -24.91 6.54
N LEU A 305 3.64 -25.43 5.39
CA LEU A 305 5.03 -25.65 5.04
C LEU A 305 5.50 -24.58 4.06
N TYR A 306 6.74 -24.16 4.25
CA TYR A 306 7.40 -23.16 3.43
C TYR A 306 8.72 -23.71 2.90
N LEU A 307 9.05 -23.33 1.67
CA LEU A 307 10.40 -23.39 1.16
C LEU A 307 11.02 -21.99 1.27
N ALA A 308 12.22 -21.92 1.83
CA ALA A 308 12.98 -20.70 2.00
C ALA A 308 14.36 -20.87 1.37
N LEU A 309 14.75 -19.97 0.46
CA LEU A 309 16.10 -19.87 -0.06
C LEU A 309 16.87 -18.85 0.80
N ALA A 310 17.64 -19.34 1.75
CA ALA A 310 18.45 -18.55 2.67
C ALA A 310 19.88 -18.33 2.15
N ALA A 311 20.45 -17.17 2.40
CA ALA A 311 21.79 -16.81 1.95
C ALA A 311 22.91 -17.44 2.81
N ALA A 312 22.56 -18.00 3.97
CA ALA A 312 23.45 -18.70 4.90
C ALA A 312 22.72 -19.95 5.48
N PRO A 313 23.44 -20.92 6.05
CA PRO A 313 22.81 -22.11 6.62
C PRO A 313 22.00 -21.77 7.87
N VAL A 314 20.90 -22.48 8.07
CA VAL A 314 20.03 -22.37 9.26
C VAL A 314 20.08 -23.69 10.03
N SER A 315 20.21 -23.62 11.36
CA SER A 315 20.17 -24.81 12.21
C SER A 315 18.82 -25.52 12.14
N LEU A 316 18.84 -26.85 12.11
CA LEU A 316 17.63 -27.68 12.16
C LEU A 316 16.93 -27.60 13.51
N GLY A 317 15.63 -27.85 13.52
CA GLY A 317 14.77 -27.87 14.71
C GLY A 317 14.01 -26.57 14.95
N VAL A 318 13.48 -26.41 16.16
CA VAL A 318 12.59 -25.30 16.51
C VAL A 318 13.38 -24.01 16.74
N VAL A 319 13.08 -23.00 15.95
CA VAL A 319 13.59 -21.63 16.12
C VAL A 319 12.54 -20.80 16.84
N THR A 320 12.91 -20.31 18.03
CA THR A 320 12.04 -19.49 18.87
C THR A 320 12.58 -18.07 18.96
N HIS A 321 11.70 -17.09 18.71
CA HIS A 321 11.95 -15.67 18.93
C HIS A 321 10.71 -15.00 19.53
N TYR A 322 10.86 -13.79 20.02
CA TYR A 322 9.79 -12.92 20.49
C TYR A 322 9.72 -11.70 19.58
N MET A 323 8.54 -11.31 19.12
CA MET A 323 8.32 -10.20 18.18
C MET A 323 7.64 -9.02 18.86
N ARG A 324 8.14 -7.81 18.61
CA ARG A 324 7.56 -6.57 19.13
C ARG A 324 6.09 -6.44 18.70
N PRO A 325 5.15 -6.13 19.60
CA PRO A 325 3.71 -6.10 19.31
C PRO A 325 3.28 -4.80 18.60
N VAL A 326 4.07 -4.32 17.67
CA VAL A 326 3.80 -3.10 16.90
C VAL A 326 3.57 -3.50 15.45
N ASN A 327 2.43 -3.12 14.86
CA ASN A 327 2.05 -3.52 13.51
C ASN A 327 2.73 -2.70 12.40
N ILE A 328 4.05 -2.53 12.48
CA ILE A 328 4.87 -1.73 11.56
C ILE A 328 6.09 -2.56 11.13
N ALA A 329 6.48 -2.43 9.87
CA ALA A 329 7.71 -3.01 9.34
C ALA A 329 8.88 -2.01 9.47
N PRO A 330 10.12 -2.47 9.70
CA PRO A 330 10.52 -3.87 9.85
C PRO A 330 10.03 -4.49 11.17
N ARG A 331 9.82 -5.82 11.17
CA ARG A 331 9.49 -6.57 12.39
C ARG A 331 10.75 -6.79 13.21
N LEU A 332 10.78 -6.19 14.40
CA LEU A 332 11.85 -6.41 15.35
C LEU A 332 11.56 -7.65 16.19
N ILE A 333 12.58 -8.48 16.34
CA ILE A 333 12.52 -9.72 17.11
C ILE A 333 13.72 -9.88 18.03
N SER A 334 13.56 -10.64 19.11
CA SER A 334 14.63 -10.99 20.05
C SER A 334 14.64 -12.50 20.30
N GLY A 335 15.84 -13.06 20.53
CA GLY A 335 15.99 -14.44 20.99
C GLY A 335 15.62 -14.61 22.48
N GLU A 336 15.58 -13.51 23.23
CA GLU A 336 15.22 -13.50 24.64
C GLU A 336 13.76 -13.10 24.86
N VAL A 337 13.20 -13.56 25.97
CA VAL A 337 11.84 -13.18 26.39
C VAL A 337 11.82 -11.70 26.76
N ILE A 338 10.96 -10.93 26.09
CA ILE A 338 10.69 -9.53 26.44
C ILE A 338 9.21 -9.41 26.79
N ASN A 339 8.91 -8.77 27.93
CA ASN A 339 7.53 -8.63 28.40
C ASN A 339 6.65 -7.96 27.33
N GLY A 340 5.48 -8.53 27.07
CA GLY A 340 4.53 -8.07 26.05
C GLY A 340 4.87 -8.43 24.59
N TRP A 341 6.05 -8.99 24.31
CA TRP A 341 6.41 -9.42 22.96
C TRP A 341 5.78 -10.78 22.63
N HIS A 342 5.38 -10.94 21.37
CA HIS A 342 4.66 -12.13 20.93
C HIS A 342 5.61 -13.28 20.61
N LEU A 343 5.32 -14.47 21.15
CA LEU A 343 6.02 -15.70 20.78
C LEU A 343 5.89 -15.98 19.28
N CYS A 344 7.03 -16.26 18.64
CA CYS A 344 7.18 -16.67 17.24
C CYS A 344 7.98 -17.97 17.18
N GLN A 345 7.36 -19.03 16.66
CA GLN A 345 7.99 -20.33 16.47
C GLN A 345 7.83 -20.80 15.04
N LEU A 346 8.92 -21.33 14.50
CA LEU A 346 8.99 -22.11 13.27
C LEU A 346 9.91 -23.30 13.52
N GLU A 347 9.78 -24.35 12.73
CA GLU A 347 10.64 -25.53 12.77
C GLU A 347 11.31 -25.70 11.42
N VAL A 348 12.65 -25.74 11.41
CA VAL A 348 13.44 -26.02 10.22
C VAL A 348 13.61 -27.53 10.11
N LEU A 349 12.88 -28.14 9.19
CA LEU A 349 12.85 -29.58 8.96
C LEU A 349 14.08 -30.04 8.19
N GLN A 350 14.50 -29.23 7.21
CA GLN A 350 15.64 -29.53 6.36
C GLN A 350 16.34 -28.23 5.96
N CYS A 351 17.65 -28.29 5.72
CA CYS A 351 18.45 -27.19 5.18
C CYS A 351 19.51 -27.79 4.24
N ARG A 352 19.31 -27.66 2.91
CA ARG A 352 20.20 -28.21 1.88
C ARG A 352 20.98 -27.09 1.21
N LYS A 353 22.29 -27.29 1.05
CA LYS A 353 23.14 -26.41 0.25
C LYS A 353 22.80 -26.60 -1.23
N VAL A 354 22.53 -25.50 -1.93
CA VAL A 354 22.21 -25.47 -3.36
C VAL A 354 23.07 -24.40 -4.06
N PRO A 355 23.31 -24.48 -5.37
CA PRO A 355 23.91 -23.38 -6.12
C PRO A 355 23.08 -22.11 -5.97
N TRP A 356 23.72 -20.95 -5.86
CA TRP A 356 23.00 -19.69 -5.92
C TRP A 356 22.30 -19.56 -7.29
N PRO A 357 21.06 -19.03 -7.36
CA PRO A 357 20.36 -18.83 -8.63
C PRO A 357 21.20 -17.98 -9.59
N ASN A 358 21.38 -18.44 -10.83
CA ASN A 358 22.18 -17.68 -11.78
C ASN A 358 21.49 -16.36 -12.16
N ARG A 359 22.27 -15.45 -12.75
CA ARG A 359 21.81 -14.11 -13.15
C ARG A 359 20.58 -14.13 -14.07
N VAL A 360 20.44 -15.15 -14.93
CA VAL A 360 19.28 -15.28 -15.83
C VAL A 360 17.99 -15.54 -15.04
N ILE A 361 18.06 -16.40 -14.01
CA ILE A 361 16.94 -16.68 -13.11
C ILE A 361 16.61 -15.45 -12.25
N GLU A 362 17.62 -14.76 -11.73
CA GLU A 362 17.43 -13.52 -10.95
C GLU A 362 16.77 -12.43 -11.80
N GLU A 363 17.28 -12.15 -13.00
CA GLU A 363 16.73 -11.13 -13.91
C GLU A 363 15.29 -11.48 -14.34
N LYS A 364 15.02 -12.74 -14.71
CA LYS A 364 13.67 -13.21 -15.07
C LYS A 364 12.64 -12.94 -13.97
N ASN A 365 13.04 -13.08 -12.71
CA ASN A 365 12.16 -12.88 -11.56
C ASN A 365 12.31 -11.50 -10.90
N SER A 366 13.10 -10.61 -11.51
CA SER A 366 13.38 -9.25 -11.02
C SER A 366 13.94 -9.24 -9.59
N ILE A 367 14.78 -10.22 -9.24
CA ILE A 367 15.36 -10.35 -7.90
C ILE A 367 16.38 -9.24 -7.66
N GLU A 368 16.19 -8.47 -6.58
CA GLU A 368 17.07 -7.38 -6.21
C GLU A 368 18.40 -7.89 -5.62
N ASP A 369 19.51 -7.29 -6.04
CA ASP A 369 20.79 -7.50 -5.36
C ASP A 369 20.81 -6.74 -4.03
N CYS A 370 20.73 -7.48 -2.95
CA CYS A 370 20.64 -6.94 -1.60
C CYS A 370 22.00 -6.90 -0.87
N GLY A 371 23.12 -7.10 -1.60
CA GLY A 371 24.47 -6.88 -1.10
C GLY A 371 25.04 -8.01 -0.23
N TRP A 372 24.55 -9.24 -0.40
CA TRP A 372 25.13 -10.40 0.28
C TRP A 372 26.58 -10.67 -0.18
N PRO A 373 27.54 -10.98 0.71
CA PRO A 373 28.97 -11.01 0.34
C PRO A 373 29.41 -12.10 -0.64
N SER A 374 28.78 -13.28 -0.64
CA SER A 374 29.13 -14.40 -1.53
C SER A 374 27.85 -14.97 -2.16
N LYS A 375 27.85 -15.11 -3.48
CA LYS A 375 26.75 -15.69 -4.26
C LYS A 375 27.14 -17.03 -4.88
N ASP A 376 27.96 -17.81 -4.17
CA ASP A 376 28.38 -19.13 -4.65
C ASP A 376 27.30 -20.18 -4.36
N PHE A 377 26.72 -20.12 -3.16
CA PHE A 377 25.74 -21.08 -2.69
C PHE A 377 24.66 -20.40 -1.85
N ALA A 378 23.46 -20.96 -1.92
CA ALA A 378 22.36 -20.66 -1.03
C ALA A 378 21.94 -21.94 -0.29
N TYR A 379 20.98 -21.80 0.63
CA TYR A 379 20.49 -22.90 1.46
C TYR A 379 18.98 -22.97 1.36
N GLU A 380 18.50 -24.02 0.71
CA GLU A 380 17.08 -24.30 0.63
C GLU A 380 16.61 -24.98 1.93
N CYS A 381 15.75 -24.29 2.66
CA CYS A 381 15.21 -24.73 3.93
C CYS A 381 13.73 -25.11 3.78
N GLU A 382 13.35 -26.27 4.32
CA GLU A 382 11.95 -26.63 4.50
C GLU A 382 11.52 -26.25 5.92
N ILE A 383 10.47 -25.43 6.03
CA ILE A 383 10.06 -24.79 7.28
C ILE A 383 8.60 -25.11 7.58
N ASN A 384 8.34 -25.69 8.74
CA ASN A 384 7.02 -25.83 9.32
C ASN A 384 6.69 -24.60 10.19
N LEU A 385 5.70 -23.81 9.78
CA LEU A 385 5.38 -22.53 10.43
C LEU A 385 4.35 -22.72 11.57
N LEU A 386 4.85 -22.82 12.80
CA LEU A 386 4.07 -23.12 14.01
C LEU A 386 3.24 -21.93 14.53
N THR A 387 3.71 -20.70 14.34
CA THR A 387 2.97 -19.46 14.64
C THR A 387 2.88 -18.58 13.38
N GLY A 388 1.84 -17.74 13.28
CA GLY A 388 1.65 -16.88 12.11
C GLY A 388 1.70 -15.39 12.44
N ARG A 389 2.88 -14.78 12.44
CA ARG A 389 3.04 -13.30 12.48
C ARG A 389 3.51 -12.78 11.12
N THR A 390 3.14 -11.55 10.78
CA THR A 390 3.60 -10.87 9.55
C THR A 390 5.13 -10.86 9.50
N HIS A 391 5.74 -11.17 8.36
CA HIS A 391 7.20 -11.27 8.14
C HIS A 391 7.94 -12.23 9.08
N GLN A 392 7.25 -13.17 9.75
CA GLN A 392 7.88 -14.00 10.79
C GLN A 392 9.11 -14.76 10.28
N ILE A 393 8.97 -15.53 9.19
CA ILE A 393 10.09 -16.31 8.63
C ILE A 393 11.24 -15.37 8.23
N ARG A 394 10.92 -14.30 7.49
CA ARG A 394 11.88 -13.30 7.00
C ARG A 394 12.73 -12.71 8.13
N ALA A 395 12.08 -12.23 9.19
CA ALA A 395 12.75 -11.65 10.34
C ALA A 395 13.55 -12.69 11.14
N GLN A 396 12.99 -13.89 11.37
CA GLN A 396 13.68 -14.95 12.12
C GLN A 396 14.93 -15.44 11.41
N LEU A 397 14.87 -15.68 10.10
CA LEU A 397 16.01 -16.12 9.32
C LEU A 397 17.10 -15.04 9.25
N ALA A 398 16.72 -13.77 9.07
CA ALA A 398 17.68 -12.66 9.13
C ALA A 398 18.35 -12.52 10.51
N ALA A 399 17.61 -12.66 11.62
CA ALA A 399 18.18 -12.63 12.97
C ALA A 399 19.08 -13.83 13.28
N CYS A 400 18.84 -14.97 12.61
CA CYS A 400 19.74 -16.12 12.62
C CYS A 400 21.03 -15.90 11.80
N GLY A 401 21.18 -14.75 11.12
CA GLY A 401 22.31 -14.47 10.23
C GLY A 401 22.18 -15.11 8.84
N ALA A 402 20.98 -15.58 8.48
CA ALA A 402 20.68 -16.31 7.26
C ALA A 402 19.51 -15.66 6.51
N PRO A 403 19.61 -14.38 6.09
CA PRO A 403 18.51 -13.68 5.42
C PRO A 403 18.11 -14.38 4.11
N LEU A 404 16.86 -14.19 3.71
CA LEU A 404 16.34 -14.75 2.46
C LEU A 404 16.93 -14.05 1.24
N VAL A 405 17.23 -14.82 0.19
CA VAL A 405 17.68 -14.28 -1.11
C VAL A 405 16.64 -13.31 -1.66
N GLY A 406 17.08 -12.13 -2.09
CA GLY A 406 16.22 -11.07 -2.63
C GLY A 406 15.42 -10.26 -1.61
N ASP A 407 15.50 -10.55 -0.29
CA ASP A 407 14.78 -9.76 0.72
C ASP A 407 15.48 -8.42 0.99
N SER A 408 15.09 -7.41 0.22
CA SER A 408 15.65 -6.06 0.32
C SER A 408 15.30 -5.30 1.60
N MET A 409 14.41 -5.81 2.45
CA MET A 409 14.16 -5.25 3.77
C MET A 409 15.17 -5.76 4.80
N TYR A 410 15.24 -7.08 4.97
CA TYR A 410 15.95 -7.69 6.09
C TYR A 410 17.40 -8.06 5.77
N MET A 411 17.75 -8.33 4.51
CA MET A 411 19.12 -8.69 4.15
C MET A 411 20.12 -7.56 4.43
N PRO A 412 19.87 -6.28 4.09
CA PRO A 412 20.82 -5.20 4.38
C PRO A 412 21.14 -5.06 5.87
N ALA A 413 20.14 -5.23 6.74
CA ALA A 413 20.31 -5.20 8.18
C ALA A 413 21.15 -6.39 8.68
N ALA A 414 20.92 -7.59 8.15
CA ALA A 414 21.73 -8.77 8.47
C ALA A 414 23.19 -8.62 8.01
N VAL A 415 23.42 -8.03 6.83
CA VAL A 415 24.78 -7.73 6.34
C VAL A 415 25.47 -6.70 7.25
N ALA A 416 24.75 -5.66 7.69
CA ALA A 416 25.29 -4.66 8.62
C ALA A 416 25.69 -5.27 9.97
N GLU A 417 24.84 -6.11 10.56
CA GLU A 417 25.15 -6.85 11.80
C GLU A 417 26.33 -7.80 11.61
N GLY A 418 26.45 -8.47 10.46
CA GLY A 418 27.59 -9.34 10.15
C GLY A 418 28.92 -8.58 10.05
N LYS A 419 28.91 -7.34 9.54
CA LYS A 419 30.10 -6.47 9.47
C LYS A 419 30.43 -5.82 10.82
N SER A 420 29.42 -5.55 11.64
CA SER A 420 29.58 -4.85 12.92
C SER A 420 28.70 -5.51 13.98
N PRO A 421 29.17 -6.62 14.59
CA PRO A 421 28.43 -7.34 15.61
C PRO A 421 28.00 -6.44 16.78
N GLY A 422 26.75 -6.60 17.21
CA GLY A 422 26.14 -5.83 18.30
C GLY A 422 25.52 -4.51 17.87
N LEU A 423 25.28 -4.33 16.57
CA LEU A 423 24.49 -3.23 16.03
C LEU A 423 23.00 -3.45 16.29
N ASN A 424 22.54 -4.69 16.21
CA ASN A 424 21.17 -5.11 16.54
C ASN A 424 20.96 -5.10 18.07
N PRO A 425 20.12 -4.18 18.61
CA PRO A 425 19.87 -4.07 20.05
C PRO A 425 19.17 -5.29 20.67
N PHE A 426 18.64 -6.18 19.84
CA PHE A 426 17.93 -7.39 20.23
C PHE A 426 18.63 -8.67 19.77
N GLY A 427 19.78 -8.54 19.12
CA GLY A 427 20.57 -9.64 18.58
C GLY A 427 21.38 -10.38 19.64
N LYS A 428 22.05 -11.46 19.24
CA LYS A 428 22.91 -12.28 20.13
C LYS A 428 24.05 -11.47 20.74
N ASN A 429 24.61 -10.52 19.98
CA ASN A 429 25.75 -9.70 20.39
C ASN A 429 25.31 -8.32 20.93
N LYS A 430 24.06 -8.20 21.42
CA LYS A 430 23.51 -6.92 21.89
C LYS A 430 24.41 -6.26 22.93
N LYS A 431 24.49 -4.94 22.88
CA LYS A 431 25.23 -4.13 23.86
C LYS A 431 24.38 -3.86 25.09
N GLU A 432 25.04 -3.62 26.22
CA GLU A 432 24.41 -3.02 27.38
C GLU A 432 24.27 -1.50 27.16
N TYR A 433 23.11 -0.95 27.51
CA TYR A 433 22.81 0.46 27.34
C TYR A 433 22.68 1.12 28.72
N SER A 434 23.25 2.31 28.87
CA SER A 434 23.27 3.05 30.14
C SER A 434 21.90 3.64 30.53
N SER A 435 21.01 3.86 29.57
CA SER A 435 19.64 4.31 29.79
C SER A 435 18.69 3.83 28.68
N ASP A 436 17.38 3.91 28.94
CA ASP A 436 16.34 3.57 27.98
C ASP A 436 16.34 4.50 26.75
N ASP A 437 16.70 5.77 26.92
CA ASP A 437 16.79 6.74 25.81
C ASP A 437 17.91 6.37 24.84
N VAL A 438 19.08 5.95 25.36
CA VAL A 438 20.21 5.51 24.52
C VAL A 438 19.83 4.22 23.77
N LYS A 439 19.11 3.31 24.43
CA LYS A 439 18.59 2.10 23.78
C LYS A 439 17.57 2.44 22.68
N ALA A 440 16.70 3.42 22.91
CA ALA A 440 15.72 3.87 21.92
C ALA A 440 16.40 4.42 20.66
N LEU A 441 17.44 5.25 20.82
CA LEU A 441 18.26 5.74 19.70
C LEU A 441 18.94 4.60 18.92
N ALA A 442 19.51 3.62 19.62
CA ALA A 442 20.10 2.46 18.97
C ALA A 442 19.07 1.62 18.20
N VAL A 443 17.82 1.55 18.68
CA VAL A 443 16.71 0.90 17.96
C VAL A 443 16.34 1.68 16.69
N GLU A 444 16.33 3.01 16.74
CA GLU A 444 16.10 3.85 15.54
C GLU A 444 17.21 3.67 14.50
N GLU A 445 18.48 3.65 14.95
CA GLU A 445 19.63 3.38 14.10
C GLU A 445 19.54 1.99 13.46
N TRP A 446 19.19 0.97 14.23
CA TRP A 446 18.99 -0.39 13.72
C TRP A 446 17.86 -0.48 12.69
N ILE A 447 16.73 0.21 12.92
CA ILE A 447 15.64 0.30 11.93
C ILE A 447 16.15 0.93 10.64
N ALA A 448 17.02 1.94 10.71
CA ALA A 448 17.57 2.62 9.53
C ALA A 448 18.50 1.74 8.67
N HIS A 449 19.01 0.63 9.21
CA HIS A 449 19.76 -0.37 8.44
C HIS A 449 18.89 -1.32 7.62
N HIS A 450 17.59 -1.38 7.88
CA HIS A 450 16.67 -2.15 7.04
C HIS A 450 16.37 -1.40 5.74
N GLY A 451 16.20 -2.15 4.66
CA GLY A 451 15.78 -1.56 3.39
C GLY A 451 14.26 -1.49 3.24
N LYS A 452 13.80 -1.39 2.00
CA LYS A 452 12.38 -1.24 1.66
C LYS A 452 11.68 -2.60 1.60
N GLU A 453 10.36 -2.59 1.74
CA GLU A 453 9.57 -3.80 1.53
C GLU A 453 9.70 -4.26 0.07
N PRO A 454 10.08 -5.53 -0.18
CA PRO A 454 10.21 -6.05 -1.53
C PRO A 454 8.87 -5.99 -2.27
N SER A 455 8.90 -5.48 -3.50
CA SER A 455 7.73 -5.42 -4.38
C SER A 455 7.63 -6.60 -5.34
N VAL A 456 8.69 -7.42 -5.39
CA VAL A 456 8.91 -8.55 -6.28
C VAL A 456 9.04 -9.84 -5.48
N ALA A 457 9.36 -10.96 -6.15
CA ALA A 457 9.60 -12.23 -5.48
C ALA A 457 10.83 -12.16 -4.57
N ILE A 458 10.76 -12.90 -3.46
CA ILE A 458 11.91 -13.22 -2.61
C ILE A 458 12.07 -14.74 -2.55
N GLY A 459 13.17 -15.22 -1.96
CA GLY A 459 13.43 -16.63 -1.70
C GLY A 459 12.48 -17.26 -0.67
N LEU A 460 11.16 -17.09 -0.79
CA LEU A 460 10.16 -17.63 0.12
C LEU A 460 8.89 -18.04 -0.63
N GLN A 461 8.47 -19.27 -0.41
CA GLN A 461 7.24 -19.83 -0.96
C GLN A 461 6.48 -20.61 0.13
N ALA A 462 5.19 -20.35 0.27
CA ALA A 462 4.26 -21.20 1.01
C ALA A 462 3.96 -22.46 0.18
N CYS A 463 4.88 -23.43 0.22
CA CYS A 463 4.88 -24.57 -0.70
C CYS A 463 3.73 -25.55 -0.48
N GLN A 464 3.23 -25.68 0.76
CA GLN A 464 2.11 -26.59 1.06
C GLN A 464 1.25 -26.06 2.20
N ILE A 465 -0.05 -26.28 2.10
CA ILE A 465 -1.00 -26.07 3.19
C ILE A 465 -1.87 -27.32 3.37
N SER A 466 -2.08 -27.72 4.62
CA SER A 466 -2.96 -28.83 4.95
C SER A 466 -3.73 -28.62 6.26
N TRP A 467 -4.89 -29.26 6.36
CA TRP A 467 -5.75 -29.22 7.55
C TRP A 467 -6.60 -30.49 7.64
N ASP A 468 -7.33 -30.64 8.76
CA ASP A 468 -8.13 -31.83 9.09
C ASP A 468 -7.31 -33.12 8.96
N ASP A 469 -6.20 -33.15 9.69
CA ASP A 469 -5.26 -34.29 9.76
C ASP A 469 -4.73 -34.77 8.39
N GLY A 470 -4.69 -33.87 7.41
CA GLY A 470 -4.14 -34.11 6.09
C GLY A 470 -5.17 -34.54 5.04
N GLU A 471 -6.45 -34.67 5.40
CA GLU A 471 -7.55 -34.93 4.46
C GLU A 471 -7.57 -33.89 3.33
N HIS A 472 -7.24 -32.65 3.67
CA HIS A 472 -7.06 -31.58 2.71
C HIS A 472 -5.59 -31.19 2.67
N THR A 473 -4.91 -31.52 1.57
CA THR A 473 -3.50 -31.18 1.34
C THR A 473 -3.34 -30.61 -0.06
N TYR A 474 -2.74 -29.42 -0.15
CA TYR A 474 -2.51 -28.71 -1.40
C TYR A 474 -1.07 -28.21 -1.49
N GLU A 475 -0.49 -28.32 -2.68
CA GLU A 475 0.87 -27.91 -2.97
C GLU A 475 0.89 -26.80 -4.03
N ALA A 476 1.80 -25.84 -3.84
CA ALA A 476 2.10 -24.83 -4.84
C ALA A 476 2.96 -25.40 -5.97
N GLY A 477 3.08 -24.67 -7.07
CA GLY A 477 4.02 -25.02 -8.13
C GLY A 477 5.49 -24.91 -7.67
N SER A 478 6.43 -25.18 -8.59
CA SER A 478 7.85 -25.02 -8.31
C SER A 478 8.19 -23.57 -7.94
N PRO A 479 9.01 -23.33 -6.90
CA PRO A 479 9.49 -21.98 -6.58
C PRO A 479 10.39 -21.45 -7.70
N TRP A 480 10.46 -20.13 -7.84
CA TRP A 480 11.17 -19.48 -8.96
C TRP A 480 12.67 -19.79 -9.07
N TRP A 481 13.30 -20.25 -7.99
CA TRP A 481 14.73 -20.58 -7.93
C TRP A 481 15.05 -22.03 -8.31
N ARG A 482 14.05 -22.85 -8.64
CA ARG A 482 14.22 -24.24 -9.06
C ARG A 482 14.10 -24.41 -10.57
#